data_AF-A0A518SEP5-F1
#
_entry.id   AF-A0A518SEP5-F1
#
_cell.length_a   1.000
_cell.length_b   1.000
_cell.length_c   1.000
_cell.angle_alpha   90.00
_cell.angle_beta   90.00
_cell.angle_gamma   90.00
#
_symmetry.space_group_name_H-M   'P 1'
#
loop_
_entity.id
_entity.type
_entity.pdbx_description
1 polymer ?
#
loop_
_entity_poly.entity_id
_entity_poly.type
_entity_poly.pdbx_seq_one_letter_code
_entity_poly.pdbx_strand_id
1 'polypeptide(L)'
;MLAVYRHDVHKLRGRSHEGAVEEVAGQRVNEPVPRGADADAAMLSRPRGDPEQTLPAHDSPFRVSLLTGETVTKETSVDAFRNAVRELVAIEEPESAHAAWLESDAAAVFNEATYYPYTSLKYHVLLAAALLSNYRAGAAFDELSLVVDDPDDAVTPHRTVLEAGPVSLRMTADPDGRPAAALGSAPARSFADVWSRLPELPLNVDGERQWRVLDAQLRRVRSWSVAMQLIEDYVDATSGAGGDAR
;
A
#
# COMPACT_ATOMS: atom_id res chain seq x y z
N MET A 1 -14.37 11.02 -0.10
CA MET A 1 -13.18 10.14 -0.15
C MET A 1 -13.33 8.90 0.73
N LEU A 2 -13.85 8.99 1.96
CA LEU A 2 -14.04 7.89 2.93
C LEU A 2 -14.40 6.49 2.41
N ALA A 3 -15.29 6.36 1.42
CA ALA A 3 -15.70 5.06 0.90
C ALA A 3 -14.51 4.17 0.48
N VAL A 4 -13.44 4.76 -0.08
CA VAL A 4 -12.24 4.00 -0.48
C VAL A 4 -11.50 3.40 0.72
N TYR A 5 -11.47 4.10 1.86
CA TYR A 5 -10.85 3.62 3.09
C TYR A 5 -11.70 2.57 3.83
N ARG A 6 -12.91 2.29 3.32
CA ARG A 6 -13.88 1.39 3.95
C ARG A 6 -14.32 0.24 3.03
N HIS A 7 -13.88 0.22 1.76
CA HIS A 7 -14.39 -0.72 0.74
C HIS A 7 -13.95 -2.18 0.94
N ASP A 8 -12.89 -2.42 1.69
CA ASP A 8 -12.28 -3.74 1.85
C ASP A 8 -12.19 -4.18 3.32
N VAL A 9 -13.02 -3.59 4.19
CA VAL A 9 -13.03 -3.88 5.64
C VAL A 9 -13.32 -5.34 5.95
N HIS A 10 -14.05 -6.06 5.08
CA HIS A 10 -14.26 -7.49 5.23
C HIS A 10 -12.93 -8.28 5.27
N LYS A 11 -11.90 -7.86 4.52
CA LYS A 11 -10.56 -8.47 4.53
C LYS A 11 -9.82 -8.25 5.84
N LEU A 12 -9.92 -7.04 6.42
CA LEU A 12 -9.40 -6.73 7.77
C LEU A 12 -10.04 -7.58 8.88
N ARG A 13 -11.15 -8.25 8.57
CA ARG A 13 -11.87 -9.14 9.48
C ARG A 13 -11.70 -10.62 9.12
N GLY A 14 -10.81 -10.94 8.18
CA GLY A 14 -10.57 -12.29 7.69
C GLY A 14 -11.81 -12.94 7.05
N ARG A 15 -12.69 -12.14 6.44
CA ARG A 15 -13.91 -12.61 5.78
C ARG A 15 -13.77 -12.55 4.27
N SER A 16 -14.49 -13.42 3.58
CA SER A 16 -14.75 -13.28 2.14
C SER A 16 -15.76 -12.16 1.88
N HIS A 17 -15.93 -11.79 0.61
CA HIS A 17 -16.96 -10.84 0.19
C HIS A 17 -18.37 -11.33 0.57
N GLU A 18 -18.67 -12.64 0.46
CA GLU A 18 -19.96 -13.21 0.85
C GLU A 18 -20.24 -13.09 2.35
N GLY A 19 -19.18 -13.05 3.17
CA GLY A 19 -19.25 -12.82 4.61
C GLY A 19 -19.12 -11.36 5.03
N ALA A 20 -19.15 -10.41 4.08
CA ALA A 20 -19.05 -8.99 4.37
C ALA A 20 -20.29 -8.51 5.13
N VAL A 21 -20.06 -7.61 6.10
CA VAL A 21 -21.13 -6.89 6.79
C VAL A 21 -21.29 -5.51 6.14
N GLU A 22 -22.48 -4.94 6.27
CA GLU A 22 -22.76 -3.61 5.74
C GLU A 22 -22.22 -2.47 6.63
N GLU A 23 -22.07 -2.71 7.94
CA GLU A 23 -21.66 -1.68 8.89
C GLU A 23 -20.61 -2.17 9.90
N VAL A 24 -19.65 -1.29 10.20
CA VAL A 24 -18.67 -1.44 11.28
C VAL A 24 -18.49 -0.08 11.96
N ALA A 25 -18.50 -0.07 13.29
CA ALA A 25 -18.38 1.16 14.10
C ALA A 25 -19.40 2.26 13.71
N GLY A 26 -20.61 1.88 13.31
CA GLY A 26 -21.67 2.81 12.89
C GLY A 26 -21.47 3.42 11.50
N GLN A 27 -20.45 2.97 10.75
CA GLN A 27 -20.12 3.45 9.42
C GLN A 27 -20.43 2.37 8.38
N ARG A 28 -20.98 2.77 7.22
CA ARG A 28 -21.14 1.86 6.08
C ARG A 28 -19.77 1.45 5.54
N VAL A 29 -19.63 0.17 5.23
CA VAL A 29 -18.38 -0.45 4.76
C VAL A 29 -18.64 -1.37 3.58
N ASN A 30 -17.58 -1.75 2.88
CA ASN A 30 -17.61 -2.64 1.71
C ASN A 30 -18.45 -2.11 0.54
N GLU A 31 -18.62 -0.79 0.47
CA GLU A 31 -19.24 -0.11 -0.67
C GLU A 31 -18.25 -0.04 -1.84
N PRO A 32 -18.73 -0.16 -3.10
CA PRO A 32 -17.87 -0.14 -4.26
C PRO A 32 -17.14 1.21 -4.39
N VAL A 33 -15.86 1.15 -4.79
CA VAL A 33 -15.06 2.35 -5.06
C VAL A 33 -15.42 2.91 -6.44
N PRO A 34 -15.79 4.20 -6.56
CA PRO A 34 -16.18 4.79 -7.84
C PRO A 34 -15.04 4.86 -8.86
N ARG A 35 -15.40 5.11 -10.13
CA ARG A 35 -14.47 5.42 -11.24
C ARG A 35 -13.45 4.32 -11.55
N GLY A 36 -13.72 3.08 -11.17
CA GLY A 36 -12.83 1.95 -11.45
C GLY A 36 -11.53 1.94 -10.63
N ALA A 37 -11.37 2.85 -9.66
CA ALA A 37 -10.10 3.01 -8.94
C ALA A 37 -9.64 1.76 -8.18
N ASP A 38 -10.58 0.98 -7.61
CA ASP A 38 -10.27 -0.30 -6.97
C ASP A 38 -9.78 -1.36 -7.97
N ALA A 39 -10.45 -1.48 -9.12
CA ALA A 39 -10.05 -2.41 -10.18
C ALA A 39 -8.66 -2.06 -10.75
N ASP A 40 -8.39 -0.77 -10.95
CA ASP A 40 -7.09 -0.31 -11.42
C ASP A 40 -5.99 -0.55 -10.36
N ALA A 41 -6.28 -0.29 -9.07
CA ALA A 41 -5.36 -0.61 -7.97
C ALA A 41 -5.05 -2.12 -7.90
N ALA A 42 -6.06 -2.97 -8.07
CA ALA A 42 -5.87 -4.41 -8.14
C ALA A 42 -4.94 -4.80 -9.31
N MET A 43 -5.09 -4.16 -10.47
CA MET A 43 -4.26 -4.41 -11.66
C MET A 43 -2.80 -3.93 -11.50
N LEU A 44 -2.53 -2.97 -10.61
CA LEU A 44 -1.16 -2.61 -10.22
C LEU A 44 -0.50 -3.73 -9.39
N SER A 45 -1.26 -4.48 -8.60
CA SER A 45 -0.69 -5.42 -7.62
C SER A 45 -0.78 -6.88 -8.05
N ARG A 46 -1.78 -7.26 -8.86
CA ARG A 46 -2.11 -8.66 -9.20
C ARG A 46 -2.18 -8.94 -10.72
N PRO A 47 -1.86 -10.17 -11.17
CA PRO A 47 -2.00 -10.55 -12.57
C PRO A 47 -3.41 -10.32 -13.11
N ARG A 48 -3.53 -10.08 -14.42
CA ARG A 48 -4.81 -10.18 -15.11
C ARG A 48 -5.18 -11.65 -15.30
N GLY A 49 -6.48 -11.93 -15.33
CA GLY A 49 -7.03 -13.26 -15.55
C GLY A 49 -7.31 -14.02 -14.26
N ASP A 50 -7.51 -15.32 -14.39
CA ASP A 50 -7.85 -16.18 -13.25
C ASP A 50 -6.67 -16.31 -12.29
N PRO A 51 -6.90 -16.17 -10.98
CA PRO A 51 -5.82 -16.18 -10.01
C PRO A 51 -5.24 -17.59 -9.83
N GLU A 52 -3.94 -17.72 -10.07
CA GLU A 52 -3.15 -18.89 -9.71
C GLU A 52 -2.51 -18.68 -8.33
N GLN A 53 -2.71 -19.63 -7.41
CA GLN A 53 -2.19 -19.55 -6.05
C GLN A 53 -0.66 -19.60 -6.06
N THR A 54 0.01 -18.55 -5.60
CA THR A 54 1.48 -18.48 -5.64
C THR A 54 2.15 -19.25 -4.50
N LEU A 55 1.41 -19.57 -3.44
CA LEU A 55 1.85 -20.43 -2.33
C LEU A 55 0.75 -21.44 -2.00
N PRO A 56 0.81 -22.69 -2.52
CA PRO A 56 -0.27 -23.68 -2.41
C PRO A 56 -0.74 -24.00 -0.98
N ALA A 57 0.15 -23.89 0.02
CA ALA A 57 -0.17 -24.18 1.42
C ALA A 57 -0.67 -22.94 2.21
N HIS A 58 -0.77 -21.78 1.57
CA HIS A 58 -1.17 -20.55 2.24
C HIS A 58 -2.68 -20.31 2.09
N ASP A 59 -3.42 -20.54 3.17
CA ASP A 59 -4.85 -20.24 3.30
C ASP A 59 -5.08 -19.38 4.55
N SER A 60 -4.64 -18.13 4.48
CA SER A 60 -4.70 -17.16 5.56
C SER A 60 -4.98 -15.76 5.00
N PRO A 61 -5.73 -14.90 5.72
CA PRO A 61 -5.88 -13.50 5.34
C PRO A 61 -4.62 -12.67 5.66
N PHE A 62 -3.72 -13.19 6.50
CA PHE A 62 -2.47 -12.51 6.82
C PHE A 62 -1.49 -12.59 5.63
N ARG A 63 -0.70 -11.54 5.42
CA ARG A 63 0.32 -11.54 4.37
C ARG A 63 1.53 -12.35 4.78
N VAL A 64 2.30 -12.78 3.79
CA VAL A 64 3.66 -13.29 3.97
C VAL A 64 4.62 -12.14 3.69
N SER A 65 5.57 -11.87 4.59
CA SER A 65 6.60 -10.86 4.35
C SER A 65 7.56 -11.35 3.26
N LEU A 66 7.84 -10.50 2.28
CA LEU A 66 8.86 -10.78 1.29
C LEU A 66 10.28 -10.69 1.88
N LEU A 67 10.45 -9.97 3.00
CA LEU A 67 11.72 -9.82 3.69
C LEU A 67 12.10 -11.07 4.48
N THR A 68 11.16 -11.62 5.26
CA THR A 68 11.43 -12.79 6.14
C THR A 68 10.97 -14.12 5.55
N GLY A 69 10.00 -14.09 4.62
CA GLY A 69 9.34 -15.29 4.11
C GLY A 69 8.29 -15.87 5.06
N GLU A 70 8.01 -15.22 6.20
CA GLU A 70 7.09 -15.69 7.22
C GLU A 70 5.73 -14.98 7.12
N THR A 71 4.66 -15.67 7.56
CA THR A 71 3.35 -15.05 7.73
C THR A 71 3.44 -13.98 8.81
N VAL A 72 3.07 -12.75 8.48
CA VAL A 72 3.12 -11.64 9.41
C VAL A 72 2.02 -11.82 10.44
N THR A 73 2.44 -11.92 11.70
CA THR A 73 1.55 -11.92 12.85
C THR A 73 2.06 -10.86 13.81
N LYS A 74 1.14 -10.11 14.43
CA LYS A 74 1.49 -9.20 15.53
C LYS A 74 1.24 -9.92 16.85
N GLU A 75 2.17 -9.73 17.80
CA GLU A 75 1.98 -10.09 19.21
C GLU A 75 0.98 -9.14 19.86
N THR A 76 -0.26 -9.14 19.38
CA THR A 76 -1.33 -8.27 19.85
C THR A 76 -2.56 -9.12 20.10
N SER A 77 -3.30 -8.82 21.17
CA SER A 77 -4.53 -9.54 21.45
C SER A 77 -5.53 -9.33 20.32
N VAL A 78 -6.35 -10.36 20.06
CA VAL A 78 -7.39 -10.29 19.03
C VAL A 78 -8.34 -9.11 19.25
N ASP A 79 -8.59 -8.74 20.51
CA ASP A 79 -9.47 -7.62 20.85
C ASP A 79 -8.81 -6.25 20.61
N ALA A 80 -7.53 -6.09 20.95
CA ALA A 80 -6.79 -4.88 20.61
C ALA A 80 -6.74 -4.67 19.09
N PHE A 81 -6.52 -5.76 18.34
CA PHE A 81 -6.54 -5.74 16.89
C PHE A 81 -7.91 -5.33 16.31
N ARG A 82 -9.00 -5.93 16.83
CA ARG A 82 -10.37 -5.56 16.44
C ARG A 82 -10.69 -4.10 16.74
N ASN A 83 -10.19 -3.58 17.87
CA ASN A 83 -10.37 -2.18 18.24
C ASN A 83 -9.62 -1.26 17.27
N ALA A 84 -8.37 -1.57 16.93
CA ALA A 84 -7.62 -0.80 15.94
C ALA A 84 -8.33 -0.74 14.58
N VAL A 85 -8.91 -1.85 14.11
CA VAL A 85 -9.73 -1.86 12.88
C VAL A 85 -10.99 -1.00 13.03
N ARG A 86 -11.67 -1.06 14.18
CA ARG A 86 -12.86 -0.23 14.43
C ARG A 86 -12.53 1.25 14.47
N GLU A 87 -11.43 1.63 15.11
CA GLU A 87 -10.92 2.99 15.19
C GLU A 87 -10.59 3.52 13.78
N LEU A 88 -9.86 2.73 12.97
CA LEU A 88 -9.54 3.08 11.60
C LEU A 88 -10.80 3.33 10.74
N VAL A 89 -11.84 2.50 10.91
CA VAL A 89 -13.11 2.64 10.18
C VAL A 89 -13.95 3.83 10.66
N ALA A 90 -13.89 4.13 11.97
CA ALA A 90 -14.69 5.18 12.60
C ALA A 90 -14.27 6.60 12.20
N ILE A 91 -13.09 6.79 11.61
CA ILE A 91 -12.62 8.12 11.18
C ILE A 91 -13.56 8.70 10.13
N GLU A 92 -14.11 9.88 10.41
CA GLU A 92 -15.09 10.56 9.55
C GLU A 92 -14.48 11.66 8.68
N GLU A 93 -13.30 12.16 9.05
CA GLU A 93 -12.60 13.16 8.24
C GLU A 93 -11.68 12.43 7.24
N PRO A 94 -11.86 12.64 5.92
CA PRO A 94 -11.12 11.88 4.92
C PRO A 94 -9.59 11.99 4.98
N GLU A 95 -9.03 13.17 5.24
CA GLU A 95 -7.57 13.39 5.27
C GLU A 95 -6.94 12.65 6.46
N SER A 96 -7.63 12.64 7.60
CA SER A 96 -7.31 11.91 8.82
C SER A 96 -7.43 10.41 8.59
N ALA A 97 -8.42 9.97 7.81
CA ALA A 97 -8.52 8.56 7.43
C ALA A 97 -7.33 8.17 6.54
N HIS A 98 -6.90 9.03 5.63
CA HIS A 98 -5.72 8.79 4.81
C HIS A 98 -4.45 8.65 5.63
N ALA A 99 -4.19 9.61 6.53
CA ALA A 99 -3.04 9.59 7.43
C ALA A 99 -3.05 8.33 8.30
N ALA A 100 -4.20 7.99 8.90
CA ALA A 100 -4.32 6.78 9.70
C ALA A 100 -4.08 5.49 8.91
N TRP A 101 -4.46 5.45 7.63
CA TRP A 101 -4.14 4.32 6.75
C TRP A 101 -2.64 4.25 6.40
N LEU A 102 -1.97 5.39 6.20
CA LEU A 102 -0.51 5.45 5.99
C LEU A 102 0.26 4.91 7.19
N GLU A 103 -0.24 5.11 8.40
CA GLU A 103 0.39 4.64 9.64
C GLU A 103 -0.14 3.26 10.11
N SER A 104 -1.11 2.67 9.41
CA SER A 104 -1.85 1.53 9.94
C SER A 104 -1.06 0.22 9.95
N ASP A 105 -0.52 -0.07 11.11
CA ASP A 105 0.00 -1.37 11.50
C ASP A 105 -1.02 -2.51 11.41
N ALA A 106 -2.29 -2.21 11.71
CA ALA A 106 -3.36 -3.20 11.68
C ALA A 106 -3.73 -3.61 10.25
N ALA A 107 -3.70 -2.66 9.30
CA ALA A 107 -3.93 -2.97 7.89
C ALA A 107 -2.72 -3.63 7.22
N ALA A 108 -1.50 -3.29 7.67
CA ALA A 108 -0.25 -3.80 7.10
C ALA A 108 -0.10 -5.32 7.21
N VAL A 109 -0.74 -5.99 8.17
CA VAL A 109 -0.59 -7.46 8.34
C VAL A 109 -1.44 -8.28 7.36
N PHE A 110 -2.39 -7.67 6.64
CA PHE A 110 -3.30 -8.41 5.76
C PHE A 110 -2.83 -8.41 4.31
N ASN A 111 -3.06 -9.54 3.64
CA ASN A 111 -2.96 -9.58 2.19
C ASN A 111 -4.18 -8.94 1.53
N GLU A 112 -3.97 -8.40 0.32
CA GLU A 112 -5.07 -7.92 -0.53
C GLU A 112 -5.88 -9.09 -1.07
N ALA A 113 -5.20 -10.18 -1.43
CA ALA A 113 -5.79 -11.38 -2.00
C ALA A 113 -5.06 -12.64 -1.54
N THR A 114 -5.80 -13.63 -1.07
CA THR A 114 -5.27 -14.89 -0.52
C THR A 114 -4.44 -15.69 -1.54
N TYR A 115 -4.79 -15.61 -2.83
CA TYR A 115 -4.02 -16.23 -3.93
C TYR A 115 -2.62 -15.61 -4.11
N TYR A 116 -2.42 -14.37 -3.63
CA TYR A 116 -1.19 -13.60 -3.73
C TYR A 116 -0.78 -13.10 -2.34
N PRO A 117 -0.34 -13.99 -1.45
CA PRO A 117 -0.16 -13.70 -0.03
C PRO A 117 0.91 -12.65 0.29
N TYR A 118 1.78 -12.31 -0.67
CA TYR A 118 2.75 -11.22 -0.51
C TYR A 118 2.15 -9.82 -0.69
N THR A 119 0.94 -9.71 -1.26
CA THR A 119 0.25 -8.42 -1.43
C THR A 119 -0.06 -7.78 -0.09
N SER A 120 -0.28 -6.47 -0.07
CA SER A 120 -0.59 -5.72 1.15
C SER A 120 -1.92 -4.99 0.99
N LEU A 121 -2.83 -5.23 1.91
CA LEU A 121 -4.14 -4.58 1.92
C LEU A 121 -4.03 -3.08 2.19
N LYS A 122 -3.15 -2.68 3.11
CA LYS A 122 -2.81 -1.27 3.38
C LYS A 122 -2.50 -0.53 2.09
N TYR A 123 -1.54 -1.05 1.34
CA TYR A 123 -1.09 -0.40 0.11
C TYR A 123 -2.07 -0.53 -1.05
N HIS A 124 -2.86 -1.60 -1.13
CA HIS A 124 -4.00 -1.66 -2.08
C HIS A 124 -4.97 -0.50 -1.85
N VAL A 125 -5.40 -0.28 -0.61
CA VAL A 125 -6.35 0.79 -0.25
C VAL A 125 -5.75 2.18 -0.50
N LEU A 126 -4.47 2.39 -0.18
CA LEU A 126 -3.78 3.66 -0.44
C LEU A 126 -3.64 3.94 -1.95
N LEU A 127 -3.32 2.92 -2.76
CA LEU A 127 -3.29 3.03 -4.22
C LEU A 127 -4.67 3.36 -4.78
N ALA A 128 -5.72 2.66 -4.32
CA ALA A 128 -7.10 2.94 -4.74
C ALA A 128 -7.53 4.37 -4.36
N ALA A 129 -7.10 4.87 -3.19
CA ALA A 129 -7.37 6.24 -2.76
C ALA A 129 -6.70 7.28 -3.66
N ALA A 130 -5.42 7.06 -4.02
CA ALA A 130 -4.69 7.95 -4.91
C ALA A 130 -5.26 7.97 -6.32
N LEU A 131 -5.63 6.82 -6.87
CA LEU A 131 -6.32 6.73 -8.15
C LEU A 131 -7.66 7.46 -8.09
N LEU A 132 -8.49 7.19 -7.08
CA LEU A 132 -9.79 7.85 -6.93
C LEU A 132 -9.66 9.37 -6.80
N SER A 133 -8.66 9.85 -6.06
CA SER A 133 -8.38 11.27 -5.86
C SER A 133 -8.03 11.95 -7.19
N ASN A 134 -7.09 11.37 -7.94
CA ASN A 134 -6.69 11.89 -9.26
C ASN A 134 -7.84 11.81 -10.28
N TYR A 135 -8.57 10.70 -10.31
CA TYR A 135 -9.71 10.53 -11.22
C TYR A 135 -10.83 11.51 -10.92
N ARG A 136 -11.06 11.85 -9.64
CA ARG A 136 -12.01 12.91 -9.26
C ARG A 136 -11.54 14.30 -9.67
N ALA A 137 -10.23 14.53 -9.68
CA ALA A 137 -9.62 15.76 -10.19
C ALA A 137 -9.61 15.85 -11.72
N GLY A 138 -10.06 14.79 -12.43
CA GLY A 138 -10.22 14.77 -13.88
C GLY A 138 -9.07 14.12 -14.64
N ALA A 139 -8.04 13.62 -13.94
CA ALA A 139 -6.95 12.91 -14.58
C ALA A 139 -7.35 11.49 -15.01
N ALA A 140 -6.83 11.03 -16.14
CA ALA A 140 -6.80 9.64 -16.55
C ALA A 140 -5.56 8.92 -15.97
N PHE A 141 -5.53 7.60 -16.06
CA PHE A 141 -4.41 6.80 -15.54
C PHE A 141 -3.08 7.13 -16.23
N ASP A 142 -3.11 7.36 -17.55
CA ASP A 142 -1.93 7.60 -18.37
C ASP A 142 -1.26 8.96 -18.16
N GLU A 143 -1.93 9.85 -17.42
CA GLU A 143 -1.40 11.13 -16.96
C GLU A 143 -0.67 11.02 -15.62
N LEU A 144 -0.77 9.88 -14.91
CA LEU A 144 -0.23 9.74 -13.56
C LEU A 144 1.26 9.43 -13.57
N SER A 145 1.93 9.96 -12.56
CA SER A 145 3.33 9.66 -12.25
C SER A 145 3.49 9.25 -10.79
N LEU A 146 4.49 8.39 -10.55
CA LEU A 146 5.04 8.17 -9.22
C LEU A 146 6.06 9.28 -8.94
N VAL A 147 5.85 10.03 -7.87
CA VAL A 147 6.69 11.14 -7.42
C VAL A 147 7.42 10.73 -6.15
N VAL A 148 8.70 11.09 -6.09
CA VAL A 148 9.50 11.05 -4.87
C VAL A 148 9.38 12.42 -4.21
N ASP A 149 8.76 12.45 -3.03
CA ASP A 149 8.63 13.65 -2.21
C ASP A 149 9.77 13.68 -1.16
N ASP A 150 10.06 14.86 -0.63
CA ASP A 150 10.95 14.99 0.54
C ASP A 150 10.24 14.35 1.75
N PRO A 151 10.89 13.47 2.53
CA PRO A 151 10.27 12.86 3.71
C PRO A 151 9.88 13.88 4.80
N ASP A 152 10.47 15.08 4.81
CA ASP A 152 10.10 16.16 5.73
C ASP A 152 8.88 16.98 5.24
N ASP A 153 8.39 16.73 4.03
CA ASP A 153 7.19 17.39 3.51
C ASP A 153 5.90 16.84 4.12
N ALA A 154 4.90 17.71 4.21
CA ALA A 154 3.57 17.28 4.64
C ALA A 154 2.95 16.28 3.66
N VAL A 155 2.31 15.24 4.22
CA VAL A 155 1.48 14.29 3.48
C VAL A 155 0.50 15.03 2.58
N THR A 156 0.51 14.71 1.28
CA THR A 156 -0.51 15.21 0.36
C THR A 156 -1.76 14.34 0.48
N PRO A 157 -2.91 14.90 0.93
CA PRO A 157 -4.08 14.10 1.19
C PRO A 157 -4.53 13.28 -0.02
N HIS A 158 -4.78 12.02 0.27
CA HIS A 158 -5.16 10.94 -0.64
C HIS A 158 -4.16 10.60 -1.73
N ARG A 159 -3.07 11.34 -1.93
CA ARG A 159 -2.13 11.13 -3.04
C ARG A 159 -0.81 10.52 -2.58
N THR A 160 -0.36 10.83 -1.37
CA THR A 160 0.78 10.12 -0.75
C THR A 160 0.38 8.66 -0.53
N VAL A 161 1.17 7.73 -1.04
CA VAL A 161 0.89 6.29 -1.01
C VAL A 161 1.86 5.51 -0.14
N LEU A 162 2.99 6.11 0.24
CA LEU A 162 4.00 5.54 1.13
C LEU A 162 4.67 6.68 1.90
N GLU A 163 4.83 6.48 3.20
CA GLU A 163 5.68 7.27 4.08
C GLU A 163 6.38 6.28 5.02
N ALA A 164 7.68 6.09 4.83
CA ALA A 164 8.48 5.11 5.56
C ALA A 164 9.89 5.65 5.79
N GLY A 165 10.04 6.45 6.85
CA GLY A 165 11.32 7.06 7.24
C GLY A 165 11.96 7.85 6.10
N PRO A 166 13.03 7.34 5.46
CA PRO A 166 13.70 8.03 4.35
C PRO A 166 12.91 8.06 3.03
N VAL A 167 11.77 7.37 2.93
CA VAL A 167 11.02 7.24 1.66
C VAL A 167 9.62 7.83 1.77
N SER A 168 9.34 8.85 0.96
CA SER A 168 7.98 9.37 0.74
C SER A 168 7.63 9.29 -0.74
N LEU A 169 6.51 8.62 -1.07
CA LEU A 169 6.04 8.46 -2.44
C LEU A 169 4.61 8.94 -2.60
N ARG A 170 4.35 9.62 -3.72
CA ARG A 170 3.04 10.16 -4.09
C ARG A 170 2.66 9.79 -5.51
N MET A 171 1.37 9.60 -5.76
CA MET A 171 0.82 9.39 -7.10
C MET A 171 -0.05 10.58 -7.51
N THR A 172 0.33 11.23 -8.61
CA THR A 172 -0.29 12.49 -9.04
C THR A 172 -0.17 12.69 -10.55
N ALA A 173 -1.12 13.40 -11.14
CA ALA A 173 -1.00 13.90 -12.52
C ALA A 173 -0.09 15.14 -12.62
N ASP A 174 0.16 15.81 -11.49
CA ASP A 174 1.00 17.01 -11.41
C ASP A 174 2.14 16.79 -10.41
N PRO A 175 3.35 16.44 -10.90
CA PRO A 175 4.54 16.26 -10.07
C PRO A 175 5.09 17.55 -9.45
N ASP A 176 4.68 18.74 -9.92
CA ASP A 176 5.17 20.04 -9.44
C ASP A 176 6.72 20.14 -9.45
N GLY A 177 7.34 19.67 -10.53
CA GLY A 177 8.80 19.73 -10.72
C GLY A 177 9.63 18.73 -9.91
N ARG A 178 8.99 17.91 -9.07
CA ARG A 178 9.67 16.88 -8.25
C ARG A 178 10.12 15.66 -9.06
N PRO A 179 11.13 14.90 -8.59
CA PRO A 179 11.57 13.67 -9.26
C PRO A 179 10.40 12.70 -9.45
N ALA A 180 10.11 12.35 -10.71
CA ALA A 180 8.94 11.56 -11.03
C ALA A 180 9.13 10.65 -12.24
N ALA A 181 8.37 9.55 -12.26
CA ALA A 181 8.30 8.63 -13.39
C ALA A 181 6.84 8.32 -13.74
N ALA A 182 6.48 8.48 -15.03
CA ALA A 182 5.14 8.18 -15.52
C ALA A 182 4.76 6.70 -15.32
N LEU A 183 3.52 6.44 -14.93
CA LEU A 183 3.02 5.07 -14.68
C LEU A 183 2.86 4.25 -15.97
N GLY A 184 2.61 4.92 -17.10
CA GLY A 184 2.35 4.30 -18.40
C GLY A 184 0.88 4.36 -18.79
N SER A 185 0.53 3.79 -19.95
CA SER A 185 -0.78 3.99 -20.58
C SER A 185 -1.97 3.27 -19.91
N ALA A 186 -1.71 2.33 -19.02
CA ALA A 186 -2.74 1.56 -18.34
C ALA A 186 -2.20 0.93 -17.04
N PRO A 187 -3.08 0.61 -16.07
CA PRO A 187 -2.68 -0.09 -14.86
C PRO A 187 -2.05 -1.45 -15.20
N ALA A 188 -0.84 -1.64 -14.69
CA ALA A 188 -0.06 -2.85 -14.87
C ALA A 188 0.88 -3.08 -13.66
N ARG A 189 1.20 -4.35 -13.42
CA ARG A 189 2.23 -4.77 -12.46
C ARG A 189 3.63 -4.46 -12.98
N SER A 190 3.99 -3.20 -12.96
CA SER A 190 5.24 -2.67 -13.52
C SER A 190 6.01 -1.81 -12.51
N PHE A 191 5.86 -2.04 -11.21
CA PHE A 191 6.55 -1.23 -10.19
C PHE A 191 8.06 -1.14 -10.45
N ALA A 192 8.73 -2.27 -10.66
CA ALA A 192 10.15 -2.32 -10.98
C ALA A 192 10.57 -1.46 -12.19
N ASP A 193 9.72 -1.35 -13.21
CA ASP A 193 9.97 -0.51 -14.38
C ASP A 193 9.85 0.97 -14.02
N VAL A 194 8.77 1.37 -13.35
CA VAL A 194 8.56 2.75 -12.90
C VAL A 194 9.67 3.19 -11.95
N TRP A 195 10.00 2.35 -10.97
CA TRP A 195 11.11 2.58 -10.03
C TRP A 195 12.45 2.77 -10.76
N SER A 196 12.71 1.96 -11.79
CA SER A 196 13.96 2.05 -12.55
C SER A 196 14.06 3.30 -13.41
N ARG A 197 12.94 3.95 -13.72
CA ARG A 197 12.86 5.19 -14.50
C ARG A 197 12.87 6.45 -13.66
N LEU A 198 12.85 6.35 -12.33
CA LEU A 198 12.97 7.51 -11.46
C LEU A 198 14.31 8.22 -11.70
N PRO A 199 14.31 9.55 -11.91
CA PRO A 199 15.53 10.30 -12.15
C PRO A 199 16.39 10.44 -10.88
N GLU A 200 15.77 10.32 -9.71
CA GLU A 200 16.40 10.36 -8.40
C GLU A 200 15.75 9.28 -7.51
N LEU A 201 16.56 8.56 -6.74
CA LEU A 201 16.07 7.53 -5.82
C LEU A 201 15.95 8.14 -4.42
N PRO A 202 14.87 7.84 -3.66
CA PRO A 202 14.71 8.28 -2.27
C PRO A 202 15.65 7.55 -1.29
N LEU A 203 16.56 6.73 -1.79
CA LEU A 203 17.45 5.88 -1.00
C LEU A 203 18.89 6.33 -1.19
N ASN A 204 19.65 6.46 -0.10
CA ASN A 204 21.09 6.75 -0.14
C ASN A 204 21.89 5.51 -0.58
N VAL A 205 21.71 5.11 -1.85
CA VAL A 205 22.33 3.93 -2.46
C VAL A 205 23.86 4.05 -2.54
N ASP A 206 24.42 5.25 -2.58
CA ASP A 206 25.88 5.44 -2.61
C ASP A 206 26.50 5.39 -1.21
N GLY A 207 25.71 5.68 -0.16
CA GLY A 207 26.19 5.72 1.22
C GLY A 207 26.23 4.35 1.89
N GLU A 208 25.11 3.60 1.90
CA GLU A 208 24.99 2.42 2.75
C GLU A 208 24.61 1.15 1.98
N ARG A 209 25.15 0.01 2.43
CA ARG A 209 24.92 -1.29 1.76
C ARG A 209 23.47 -1.71 1.80
N GLN A 210 22.75 -1.46 2.90
CA GLN A 210 21.37 -1.88 3.02
C GLN A 210 20.47 -1.20 1.97
N TRP A 211 20.70 0.08 1.67
CA TRP A 211 19.93 0.81 0.66
C TRP A 211 20.17 0.30 -0.75
N ARG A 212 21.41 -0.11 -1.08
CA ARG A 212 21.71 -0.79 -2.35
C ARG A 212 20.99 -2.14 -2.49
N VAL A 213 20.90 -2.89 -1.39
CA VAL A 213 20.20 -4.17 -1.38
C VAL A 213 18.72 -3.95 -1.63
N LEU A 214 18.09 -2.99 -0.93
CA LEU A 214 16.68 -2.65 -1.12
C LEU A 214 16.40 -2.21 -2.57
N ASP A 215 17.17 -1.27 -3.12
CA ASP A 215 17.01 -0.83 -4.52
C ASP A 215 17.11 -2.01 -5.50
N ALA A 216 18.10 -2.89 -5.33
CA ALA A 216 18.27 -4.05 -6.20
C ALA A 216 17.09 -5.04 -6.14
N GLN A 217 16.42 -5.16 -4.98
CA GLN A 217 15.19 -5.96 -4.86
C GLN A 217 14.00 -5.26 -5.53
N LEU A 218 13.81 -3.96 -5.30
CA LEU A 218 12.70 -3.18 -5.86
C LEU A 218 12.68 -3.21 -7.39
N ARG A 219 13.86 -3.23 -8.03
CA ARG A 219 14.02 -3.41 -9.49
C ARG A 219 13.57 -4.78 -10.03
N ARG A 220 13.08 -5.68 -9.17
CA ARG A 220 12.56 -7.01 -9.54
C ARG A 220 11.10 -7.20 -9.16
N VAL A 221 10.59 -6.38 -8.24
CA VAL A 221 9.21 -6.49 -7.75
C VAL A 221 8.26 -5.81 -8.73
N ARG A 222 7.33 -6.60 -9.28
CA ARG A 222 6.33 -6.10 -10.24
C ARG A 222 5.10 -5.51 -9.55
N SER A 223 4.69 -6.09 -8.43
CA SER A 223 3.49 -5.72 -7.71
C SER A 223 3.73 -4.47 -6.87
N TRP A 224 2.86 -3.48 -7.03
CA TRP A 224 2.98 -2.20 -6.32
C TRP A 224 2.80 -2.34 -4.81
N SER A 225 1.73 -3.01 -4.35
CA SER A 225 1.51 -3.20 -2.91
C SER A 225 2.63 -3.99 -2.24
N VAL A 226 3.20 -4.97 -2.95
CA VAL A 226 4.32 -5.78 -2.44
C VAL A 226 5.57 -4.91 -2.30
N ALA A 227 5.85 -4.05 -3.29
CA ALA A 227 7.03 -3.20 -3.26
C ALA A 227 6.96 -2.15 -2.14
N MET A 228 5.81 -1.50 -1.96
CA MET A 228 5.61 -0.54 -0.87
C MET A 228 5.73 -1.20 0.50
N GLN A 229 5.13 -2.39 0.67
CA GLN A 229 5.28 -3.14 1.92
C GLN A 229 6.71 -3.62 2.15
N LEU A 230 7.46 -3.98 1.09
CA LEU A 230 8.87 -4.31 1.22
C LEU A 230 9.69 -3.11 1.70
N ILE A 231 9.39 -1.90 1.21
CA ILE A 231 10.08 -0.68 1.67
C ILE A 231 9.83 -0.47 3.16
N GLU A 232 8.57 -0.51 3.59
CA GLU A 232 8.18 -0.38 5.01
C GLU A 232 8.87 -1.44 5.88
N ASP A 233 8.72 -2.73 5.54
CA ASP A 233 9.32 -3.84 6.30
C ASP A 233 10.85 -3.68 6.42
N TYR A 234 11.51 -3.21 5.35
CA TYR A 234 12.96 -3.03 5.32
C TYR A 234 13.40 -1.84 6.17
N VAL A 235 12.70 -0.71 6.08
CA VAL A 235 12.98 0.50 6.89
C VAL A 235 12.81 0.18 8.37
N ASP A 236 11.72 -0.50 8.75
CA ASP A 236 11.46 -0.91 10.13
C ASP A 236 12.56 -1.84 10.67
N ALA A 237 12.96 -2.85 9.89
CA ALA A 237 14.03 -3.76 10.26
C ALA A 237 15.38 -3.04 10.46
N THR A 238 15.69 -2.07 9.60
CA THR A 238 16.94 -1.28 9.71
C THR A 238 16.92 -0.30 10.88
N SER A 239 15.75 0.26 11.19
CA SER A 239 15.57 1.20 12.31
C SER A 239 15.60 0.47 13.66
N GLY A 240 15.00 -0.72 13.73
CA GLY A 240 15.01 -1.58 14.91
C GLY A 240 16.39 -2.17 15.23
N ALA A 241 17.17 -2.54 14.21
CA ALA A 241 18.52 -3.10 14.40
C ALA A 241 19.54 -2.09 14.99
N GLY A 242 19.25 -0.78 14.96
CA GLY A 242 20.07 0.26 15.57
C GLY A 242 19.85 0.47 17.07
N GLY A 243 18.81 -0.14 17.65
CA GLY A 243 18.42 0.03 19.06
C GLY A 243 19.17 -0.86 20.06
N ASP A 244 19.68 -2.01 19.63
CA ASP A 244 20.34 -3.00 20.51
C ASP A 244 21.86 -2.81 20.65
N ALA A 245 22.40 -1.67 20.21
CA ALA A 245 23.84 -1.36 20.25
C ALA A 245 24.20 -0.05 20.98
N ARG A 246 23.49 0.28 22.08
CA ARG A 246 23.89 1.37 22.99
C ARG A 246 23.92 0.95 24.45
#